data_AF-A0A7Y3N5C3-F1
#
_entry.id   AF-A0A7Y3N5C3-F1
#
_cell.length_a   1.000
_cell.length_b   1.000
_cell.length_c   1.000
_cell.angle_alpha   90.00
_cell.angle_beta   90.00
_cell.angle_gamma   90.00
#
_symmetry.space_group_name_H-M   'P 1'
#
loop_
_entity.id
_entity.type
_entity.pdbx_description
1 polymer ?
#
loop_
_entity_poly.entity_id
_entity_poly.type
_entity_poly.pdbx_seq_one_letter_code
_entity_poly.pdbx_strand_id
1 'polypeptide(L)'
;MLNNLSIDAVNGSNFRETLRKPLYESYCFSKIPDTIKKLLGVRSVDPLPADCIKTSEIYEDVILFFIDGFGWVFLEKNQGSQPFLQRTFEKGIVSKITSQFPSTTACHVTTMNTGLPVAKTGIYEWFYYEPKVDDVIAPFLFSFAGDKHSGSLEKTGIPPEEIYPFSTFYE
;
A
#
# COMPACT_ATOMS: atom_id res chain seq x y z
N MET A 1 -14.40 6.88 -15.93
CA MET A 1 -14.31 8.32 -15.68
C MET A 1 -13.01 8.64 -14.97
N LEU A 2 -12.27 9.64 -15.45
CA LEU A 2 -11.09 10.15 -14.76
C LEU A 2 -11.51 11.03 -13.58
N ASN A 3 -10.93 10.78 -12.41
CA ASN A 3 -11.25 11.52 -11.20
C ASN A 3 -10.34 12.75 -11.07
N ASN A 4 -10.84 13.90 -11.54
CA ASN A 4 -10.08 15.16 -11.53
C ASN A 4 -9.75 15.65 -10.11
N LEU A 5 -10.60 15.38 -9.11
CA LEU A 5 -10.32 15.77 -7.71
C LEU A 5 -9.04 15.10 -7.20
N SER A 6 -8.89 13.80 -7.47
CA SER A 6 -7.69 13.05 -7.11
C SER A 6 -6.45 13.54 -7.85
N ILE A 7 -6.59 13.90 -9.14
CA ILE A 7 -5.49 14.40 -9.96
C ILE A 7 -5.01 15.75 -9.44
N ASP A 8 -5.94 16.67 -9.18
CA ASP A 8 -5.62 18.01 -8.70
C ASP A 8 -4.97 17.95 -7.32
N ALA A 9 -5.50 17.11 -6.42
CA ALA A 9 -4.92 16.90 -5.10
C ALA A 9 -3.49 16.35 -5.18
N VAL A 10 -3.25 15.30 -5.96
CA VAL A 10 -1.91 14.71 -6.12
C VAL A 10 -0.96 15.67 -6.84
N ASN A 11 -1.42 16.41 -7.85
CA ASN A 11 -0.60 17.38 -8.57
C ASN A 11 -0.23 18.59 -7.67
N GLY A 12 -1.11 18.95 -6.73
CA GLY A 12 -0.89 19.99 -5.72
C GLY A 12 0.00 19.59 -4.55
N SER A 13 0.30 18.30 -4.34
CA SER A 13 1.07 17.80 -3.18
C SER A 13 2.59 18.02 -3.26
N ASN A 14 3.06 19.05 -3.99
CA ASN A 14 4.48 19.28 -4.20
C ASN A 14 5.20 19.61 -2.88
N PHE A 15 6.32 18.93 -2.62
CA PHE A 15 7.25 19.26 -1.55
C PHE A 15 8.46 20.03 -2.08
N ARG A 16 8.98 19.57 -3.23
CA ARG A 16 10.04 20.19 -4.02
C ARG A 16 9.74 19.91 -5.50
N GLU A 17 10.53 20.47 -6.41
CA GLU A 17 10.33 20.35 -7.86
C GLU A 17 10.10 18.90 -8.34
N THR A 18 10.83 17.94 -7.76
CA THR A 18 10.73 16.51 -8.11
C THR A 18 10.07 15.63 -7.05
N LEU A 19 9.75 16.18 -5.87
CA LEU A 19 9.25 15.41 -4.73
C LEU A 19 7.82 15.78 -4.38
N ARG A 20 7.00 14.77 -4.11
CA ARG A 20 5.62 14.92 -3.66
C ARG A 20 5.48 14.43 -2.21
N LYS A 21 4.66 15.12 -1.42
CA LYS A 21 4.25 14.64 -0.10
C LYS A 21 3.19 13.54 -0.27
N PRO A 22 3.32 12.40 0.42
CA PRO A 22 2.22 11.45 0.54
C PRO A 22 0.99 12.11 1.17
N LEU A 23 -0.17 11.93 0.55
CA LEU A 23 -1.45 12.46 1.01
C LEU A 23 -2.11 11.51 2.02
N TYR A 24 -1.44 11.26 3.15
CA TYR A 24 -1.89 10.31 4.19
C TYR A 24 -3.28 10.57 4.74
N GLU A 25 -3.89 11.74 4.51
CA GLU A 25 -5.26 12.07 4.94
C GLU A 25 -6.31 11.91 3.83
N SER A 26 -5.90 11.60 2.59
CA SER A 26 -6.81 11.48 1.45
C SER A 26 -6.31 10.48 0.40
N TYR A 27 -5.84 10.93 -0.75
CA TYR A 27 -5.48 10.09 -1.89
C TYR A 27 -4.10 9.43 -1.70
N CYS A 28 -3.98 8.50 -0.76
CA CYS A 28 -2.76 7.74 -0.50
C CYS A 28 -3.02 6.23 -0.51
N PHE A 29 -2.02 5.47 -0.95
CA PHE A 29 -2.02 4.00 -0.93
C PHE A 29 -2.43 3.41 0.42
N SER A 30 -2.01 4.04 1.53
CA SER A 30 -2.30 3.56 2.89
C SER A 30 -3.81 3.47 3.22
N LYS A 31 -4.67 4.13 2.46
CA LYS A 31 -6.14 4.06 2.61
C LYS A 31 -6.79 2.86 1.93
N ILE A 32 -6.08 2.15 1.05
CA ILE A 32 -6.64 1.03 0.28
C ILE A 32 -7.16 -0.09 1.20
N PRO A 33 -6.43 -0.55 2.23
CA PRO A 33 -6.94 -1.61 3.12
C PRO A 33 -8.25 -1.22 3.80
N ASP A 34 -8.36 0.02 4.27
CA ASP A 34 -9.57 0.49 4.93
C ASP A 34 -10.75 0.69 3.96
N THR A 35 -10.44 1.03 2.71
CA THR A 35 -11.41 1.05 1.61
C THR A 35 -11.97 -0.34 1.32
N ILE A 36 -11.13 -1.37 1.31
CA ILE A 36 -11.57 -2.77 1.12
C ILE A 36 -12.47 -3.21 2.28
N LYS A 37 -12.10 -2.91 3.53
CA LYS A 37 -12.96 -3.17 4.71
C LYS A 37 -14.34 -2.53 4.56
N LYS A 38 -14.40 -1.25 4.14
CA LYS A 38 -15.67 -0.56 3.89
C LYS A 38 -16.53 -1.29 2.86
N LEU A 39 -15.94 -1.72 1.74
CA LEU A 39 -16.65 -2.41 0.67
C LEU A 39 -17.17 -3.79 1.11
N LEU A 40 -16.48 -4.46 2.02
CA LEU A 40 -16.90 -5.74 2.61
C LEU A 40 -17.87 -5.57 3.79
N GLY A 41 -18.31 -4.35 4.10
CA GLY A 41 -19.20 -4.09 5.24
C GLY A 41 -18.53 -4.23 6.61
N VAL A 42 -17.20 -4.31 6.66
CA VAL A 42 -16.40 -4.33 7.89
C VAL A 42 -16.16 -2.89 8.35
N ARG A 43 -16.03 -2.69 9.67
CA ARG A 43 -15.72 -1.38 10.25
C ARG A 43 -14.50 -0.75 9.57
N SER A 44 -14.74 0.40 8.95
CA SER A 44 -13.75 1.27 8.30
C SER A 44 -13.82 2.64 8.97
N VAL A 45 -12.66 3.26 9.18
CA VAL A 45 -12.51 4.54 9.88
C VAL A 45 -11.98 5.62 8.94
N ASP A 46 -11.18 5.22 7.97
CA ASP A 46 -10.33 6.08 7.19
C ASP A 46 -10.08 5.52 5.77
N PRO A 47 -11.14 5.33 4.96
CA PRO A 47 -11.04 4.83 3.59
C PRO A 47 -10.58 5.95 2.63
N LEU A 48 -10.35 5.60 1.36
CA LEU A 48 -10.17 6.57 0.30
C LEU A 48 -11.40 7.50 0.18
N PRO A 49 -11.20 8.73 -0.32
CA PRO A 49 -12.30 9.64 -0.62
C PRO A 49 -13.42 8.99 -1.45
N ALA A 50 -14.68 9.36 -1.17
CA ALA A 50 -15.86 8.72 -1.77
C ALA A 50 -15.92 8.87 -3.31
N ASP A 51 -15.24 9.85 -3.87
CA ASP A 51 -15.09 10.04 -5.31
C ASP A 51 -14.18 8.99 -5.97
N CYS A 52 -13.35 8.26 -5.21
CA CYS A 52 -12.57 7.12 -5.72
C CYS A 52 -13.43 5.88 -5.97
N ILE A 53 -14.44 5.63 -5.13
CA ILE A 53 -15.38 4.52 -5.27
C ILE A 53 -16.79 4.99 -4.92
N LYS A 54 -17.57 5.32 -5.96
CA LYS A 54 -18.91 5.91 -5.85
C LYS A 54 -19.98 4.84 -5.68
N THR A 55 -19.90 4.10 -4.58
CA THR A 55 -20.89 3.11 -4.19
C THR A 55 -21.13 3.15 -2.68
N SER A 56 -22.36 2.83 -2.29
CA SER A 56 -22.73 2.52 -0.90
C SER A 56 -23.09 1.04 -0.73
N GLU A 57 -22.92 0.24 -1.77
CA GLU A 57 -23.17 -1.20 -1.72
C GLU A 57 -22.10 -1.88 -0.87
N ILE A 58 -22.53 -2.96 -0.22
CA ILE A 58 -21.64 -3.92 0.42
C ILE A 58 -21.51 -5.09 -0.54
N TYR A 59 -20.28 -5.51 -0.79
CA TYR A 59 -19.94 -6.60 -1.68
C TYR A 59 -19.57 -7.83 -0.86
N GLU A 60 -19.99 -9.00 -1.33
CA GLU A 60 -19.54 -10.29 -0.79
C GLU A 60 -18.08 -10.54 -1.17
N ASP A 61 -17.70 -10.19 -2.40
CA ASP A 61 -16.36 -10.37 -2.94
C ASP A 61 -15.75 -9.04 -3.40
N VAL A 62 -14.52 -8.76 -2.97
CA VAL A 62 -13.71 -7.62 -3.43
C VAL A 62 -12.37 -8.13 -3.95
N ILE A 63 -12.12 -7.92 -5.25
CA ILE A 63 -10.87 -8.35 -5.91
C ILE A 63 -9.92 -7.15 -6.03
N LEU A 64 -8.74 -7.27 -5.43
CA LEU A 64 -7.65 -6.31 -5.56
C LEU A 64 -6.58 -6.82 -6.54
N PHE A 65 -6.28 -6.01 -7.56
CA PHE A 65 -5.09 -6.18 -8.39
C PHE A 65 -3.98 -5.27 -7.87
N PHE A 66 -2.97 -5.85 -7.22
CA PHE A 66 -1.81 -5.12 -6.72
C PHE A 66 -0.61 -5.35 -7.63
N ILE A 67 -0.26 -4.34 -8.44
CA ILE A 67 0.75 -4.45 -9.49
C ILE A 67 2.00 -3.65 -9.06
N ASP A 68 3.10 -4.34 -8.83
CA ASP A 68 4.35 -3.72 -8.37
C ASP A 68 4.94 -2.79 -9.46
N GLY A 69 5.43 -1.63 -9.03
CA GLY A 69 6.07 -0.63 -9.90
C GLY A 69 5.18 0.02 -10.96
N PHE A 70 3.87 -0.21 -10.97
CA PHE A 70 2.96 0.34 -11.99
C PHE A 70 2.54 1.79 -11.69
N GLY A 71 3.47 2.73 -11.88
CA GLY A 71 3.22 4.16 -11.73
C GLY A 71 2.30 4.78 -12.79
N TRP A 72 1.76 5.96 -12.48
CA TRP A 72 0.80 6.70 -13.32
C TRP A 72 1.29 6.95 -14.77
N VAL A 73 2.59 7.14 -14.96
CA VAL A 73 3.20 7.32 -16.30
C VAL A 73 2.94 6.13 -17.23
N PHE A 74 2.84 4.91 -16.70
CA PHE A 74 2.55 3.73 -17.51
C PHE A 74 1.07 3.66 -17.90
N LEU A 75 0.17 4.12 -17.02
CA LEU A 75 -1.25 4.26 -17.34
C LEU A 75 -1.44 5.24 -18.50
N GLU A 76 -0.82 6.43 -18.43
CA GLU A 76 -0.90 7.47 -19.46
C GLU A 76 -0.38 6.98 -20.82
N LYS A 77 0.73 6.24 -20.82
CA LYS A 77 1.33 5.68 -22.04
C LYS A 77 0.48 4.57 -22.70
N ASN A 78 -0.30 3.83 -21.92
CA ASN A 78 -0.95 2.59 -22.40
C ASN A 78 -2.48 2.64 -22.45
N GLN A 79 -3.13 3.69 -21.92
CA GLN A 79 -4.60 3.78 -21.86
C GLN A 79 -5.29 3.61 -23.23
N GLY A 80 -4.64 4.01 -24.33
CA GLY A 80 -5.19 3.92 -25.69
C GLY A 80 -4.93 2.60 -26.40
N SER A 81 -4.01 1.75 -25.91
CA SER A 81 -3.58 0.53 -26.61
C SER A 81 -3.99 -0.77 -25.92
N GLN A 82 -4.41 -0.71 -24.65
CA GLN A 82 -4.74 -1.88 -23.84
C GLN A 82 -6.25 -1.98 -23.58
N PRO A 83 -6.95 -3.02 -24.08
CA PRO A 83 -8.41 -3.16 -23.93
C PRO A 83 -8.91 -3.13 -22.47
N PHE A 84 -8.13 -3.68 -21.53
CA PHE A 84 -8.45 -3.65 -20.11
C PHE A 84 -8.46 -2.22 -19.54
N LEU A 85 -7.44 -1.42 -19.90
CA LEU A 85 -7.36 -0.03 -19.45
C LEU A 85 -8.48 0.79 -20.08
N GLN A 86 -8.71 0.68 -21.38
CA GLN A 86 -9.83 1.36 -22.07
C GLN A 86 -11.16 1.14 -21.35
N ARG A 87 -11.50 -0.12 -21.05
CA ARG A 87 -12.72 -0.48 -20.31
C ARG A 87 -12.77 0.16 -18.92
N THR A 88 -11.64 0.23 -18.22
CA THR A 88 -11.56 0.86 -16.89
C THR A 88 -11.82 2.37 -16.97
N PHE A 89 -11.29 3.05 -17.99
CA PHE A 89 -11.56 4.47 -18.23
C PHE A 89 -13.01 4.73 -18.64
N GLU A 90 -13.62 3.85 -19.43
CA GLU A 90 -15.01 3.97 -19.87
C GLU A 90 -16.03 3.67 -18.77
N LYS A 91 -15.83 2.57 -18.04
CA LYS A 91 -16.85 2.00 -17.13
C LYS A 91 -16.50 2.10 -15.65
N GLY A 92 -15.25 2.39 -15.31
CA GLY A 92 -14.78 2.49 -13.93
C GLY A 92 -14.52 3.93 -13.48
N ILE A 93 -13.88 4.07 -12.32
CA ILE A 93 -13.34 5.33 -11.81
C ILE A 93 -11.82 5.19 -11.77
N VAL A 94 -11.12 6.10 -12.42
CA VAL A 94 -9.66 6.13 -12.44
C VAL A 94 -9.20 7.28 -11.56
N SER A 95 -8.62 6.96 -10.40
CA SER A 95 -8.13 7.95 -9.44
C SER A 95 -6.61 7.90 -9.33
N LYS A 96 -5.99 9.08 -9.31
CA LYS A 96 -4.55 9.22 -9.03
C LYS A 96 -4.36 9.28 -7.53
N ILE A 97 -3.45 8.47 -7.00
CA ILE A 97 -3.10 8.46 -5.57
C ILE A 97 -1.60 8.67 -5.43
N THR A 98 -1.17 9.22 -4.29
CA THR A 98 0.23 9.18 -3.89
C THR A 98 0.57 7.78 -3.36
N SER A 99 1.81 7.35 -3.60
CA SER A 99 2.43 6.29 -2.80
C SER A 99 2.55 6.72 -1.33
N GLN A 100 2.87 5.79 -0.44
CA GLN A 100 3.38 6.11 0.89
C GLN A 100 4.90 6.26 0.86
N PHE A 101 5.49 6.67 1.97
CA PHE A 101 6.95 6.83 2.08
C PHE A 101 7.51 5.97 3.23
N PRO A 102 8.60 5.21 3.00
CA PRO A 102 9.29 5.02 1.72
C PRO A 102 8.44 4.25 0.69
N SER A 103 8.69 4.49 -0.59
CA SER A 103 7.88 3.93 -1.67
C SER A 103 8.36 2.54 -2.11
N THR A 104 8.62 1.63 -1.16
CA THR A 104 9.20 0.31 -1.42
C THR A 104 8.19 -0.82 -1.29
N THR A 105 8.47 -1.97 -1.91
CA THR A 105 7.57 -3.13 -1.89
C THR A 105 7.29 -3.61 -0.48
N ALA A 106 8.32 -3.69 0.39
CA ALA A 106 8.17 -4.12 1.79
C ALA A 106 7.17 -3.25 2.56
N CYS A 107 7.26 -1.91 2.42
CA CYS A 107 6.31 -0.96 3.01
C CYS A 107 4.87 -1.22 2.56
N HIS A 108 4.65 -1.32 1.24
CA HIS A 108 3.31 -1.44 0.67
C HIS A 108 2.66 -2.79 0.95
N VAL A 109 3.42 -3.88 0.83
CA VAL A 109 2.93 -5.21 1.16
C VAL A 109 2.58 -5.28 2.64
N THR A 110 3.42 -4.76 3.54
CA THR A 110 3.12 -4.76 4.98
C THR A 110 1.83 -3.98 5.27
N THR A 111 1.65 -2.79 4.69
CA THR A 111 0.40 -2.03 4.84
C THR A 111 -0.81 -2.77 4.31
N MET A 112 -0.69 -3.51 3.21
CA MET A 112 -1.79 -4.32 2.67
C MET A 112 -2.19 -5.48 3.58
N ASN A 113 -1.27 -6.03 4.36
CA ASN A 113 -1.54 -7.17 5.24
C ASN A 113 -1.95 -6.76 6.66
N THR A 114 -1.72 -5.50 7.06
CA THR A 114 -1.96 -5.01 8.43
C THR A 114 -3.01 -3.89 8.50
N GLY A 115 -3.22 -3.17 7.39
CA GLY A 115 -3.99 -1.93 7.36
C GLY A 115 -3.28 -0.76 8.04
N LEU A 116 -2.01 -0.90 8.40
CA LEU A 116 -1.24 0.11 9.10
C LEU A 116 -0.24 0.80 8.14
N PRO A 117 -0.13 2.14 8.18
CA PRO A 117 0.90 2.85 7.42
C PRO A 117 2.30 2.54 7.98
N VAL A 118 3.34 2.75 7.18
CA VAL A 118 4.75 2.51 7.53
C VAL A 118 5.12 3.11 8.90
N ALA A 119 4.66 4.32 9.20
CA ALA A 119 4.95 4.99 10.47
C ALA A 119 4.44 4.25 11.71
N LYS A 120 3.48 3.33 11.55
CA LYS A 120 2.95 2.48 12.63
C LYS A 120 3.59 1.09 12.64
N THR A 121 3.96 0.54 11.49
CA THR A 121 4.55 -0.80 11.40
C THR A 121 6.06 -0.78 11.67
N GLY A 122 6.75 0.31 11.34
CA GLY A 122 8.21 0.37 11.43
C GLY A 122 8.94 -0.44 10.35
N ILE A 123 8.24 -1.15 9.47
CA ILE A 123 8.85 -1.82 8.31
C ILE A 123 8.98 -0.81 7.18
N TYR A 124 10.16 -0.20 7.06
CA TYR A 124 10.42 0.90 6.11
C TYR A 124 11.35 0.52 4.94
N GLU A 125 11.95 -0.66 4.92
CA GLU A 125 12.83 -1.11 3.84
C GLU A 125 12.90 -2.64 3.72
N TRP A 126 13.38 -3.14 2.59
CA TRP A 126 13.65 -4.56 2.35
C TRP A 126 14.74 -5.13 3.26
N PHE A 127 15.71 -4.31 3.65
CA PHE A 127 16.71 -4.66 4.65
C PHE A 127 16.88 -3.50 5.65
N TYR A 128 16.95 -3.82 6.94
CA TYR A 128 17.32 -2.85 7.97
C TYR A 128 18.01 -3.53 9.14
N TYR A 129 18.77 -2.77 9.92
CA TYR A 129 19.38 -3.26 11.16
C TYR A 129 18.33 -3.33 12.28
N GLU A 130 18.19 -4.51 12.89
CA GLU A 130 17.27 -4.76 14.00
C GLU A 130 18.06 -4.90 15.32
N PRO A 131 17.96 -3.92 16.24
CA PRO A 131 18.69 -3.94 17.51
C PRO A 131 18.46 -5.20 18.37
N LYS A 132 17.28 -5.84 18.28
CA LYS A 132 16.98 -7.06 19.06
C LYS A 132 17.84 -8.25 18.67
N VAL A 133 18.29 -8.33 17.42
CA VAL A 133 19.16 -9.41 16.93
C VAL A 133 20.60 -8.95 16.65
N ASP A 134 20.86 -7.64 16.78
CA ASP A 134 22.15 -6.99 16.51
C ASP A 134 22.72 -7.30 15.11
N ASP A 135 21.83 -7.35 14.11
CA ASP A 135 22.22 -7.61 12.72
C ASP A 135 21.20 -7.01 11.73
N VAL A 136 21.55 -7.02 10.45
CA VAL A 136 20.65 -6.63 9.36
C VAL A 136 19.72 -7.78 9.01
N ILE A 137 18.43 -7.49 9.03
CA ILE A 137 17.37 -8.46 8.71
C ILE A 137 16.67 -8.11 7.40
N ALA A 138 16.06 -9.12 6.79
CA ALA A 138 15.04 -8.98 5.76
C ALA A 138 13.66 -9.15 6.44
N PRO A 139 13.00 -8.06 6.86
CA PRO A 139 11.85 -8.15 7.74
C PRO A 139 10.69 -8.93 7.13
N PHE A 140 10.46 -8.71 5.83
CA PHE A 140 9.40 -9.38 5.08
C PHE A 140 9.57 -10.91 5.01
N LEU A 141 10.81 -11.39 5.07
CA LEU A 141 11.13 -12.83 5.04
C LEU A 141 11.31 -13.41 6.45
N PHE A 142 11.25 -12.59 7.49
CA PHE A 142 11.63 -12.94 8.85
C PHE A 142 12.98 -13.68 8.90
N SER A 143 13.98 -13.14 8.21
CA SER A 143 15.30 -13.75 8.05
C SER A 143 16.42 -12.73 8.26
N PHE A 144 17.64 -13.20 8.49
CA PHE A 144 18.83 -12.36 8.32
C PHE A 144 18.97 -11.93 6.86
N ALA A 145 19.59 -10.78 6.61
CA ALA A 145 19.85 -10.31 5.26
C ALA A 145 20.84 -11.23 4.54
N GLY A 146 20.50 -11.61 3.30
CA GLY A 146 21.33 -12.50 2.47
C GLY A 146 21.04 -14.00 2.64
N ASP A 147 20.21 -14.39 3.61
CA ASP A 147 19.75 -15.77 3.73
C ASP A 147 18.89 -16.19 2.54
N LYS A 148 19.04 -17.46 2.13
CA LYS A 148 18.31 -18.03 0.99
C LYS A 148 16.90 -18.52 1.33
N HIS A 149 16.58 -18.59 2.62
CA HIS A 149 15.33 -19.11 3.13
C HIS A 149 14.72 -18.13 4.14
N SER A 150 13.41 -17.99 4.11
CA SER A 150 12.64 -17.25 5.11
C SER A 150 12.68 -17.94 6.48
N GLY A 151 12.38 -17.19 7.54
CA GLY A 151 12.23 -17.71 8.90
C GLY A 151 13.54 -17.96 9.64
N SER A 152 14.70 -17.54 9.12
CA SER A 152 15.97 -17.79 9.82
C SER A 152 16.10 -17.05 11.15
N LEU A 153 15.31 -15.98 11.37
CA LEU A 153 15.24 -15.30 12.66
C LEU A 153 14.60 -16.16 13.75
N GLU A 154 13.83 -17.20 13.41
CA GLU A 154 13.27 -18.13 14.41
C GLU A 154 14.36 -18.79 15.26
N LYS A 155 15.55 -18.99 14.68
CA LYS A 155 16.72 -19.58 15.37
C LYS A 155 17.25 -18.71 16.51
N THR A 156 16.92 -17.42 16.52
CA THR A 156 17.31 -16.50 17.60
C THR A 156 16.50 -16.75 18.87
N GLY A 157 15.34 -17.41 18.77
CA GLY A 157 14.39 -17.60 19.86
C GLY A 157 13.63 -16.32 20.25
N ILE A 158 13.84 -15.20 19.56
CA ILE A 158 13.11 -13.96 19.79
C ILE A 158 11.70 -14.09 19.20
N PRO A 159 10.65 -13.88 19.99
CA PRO A 159 9.28 -13.91 19.49
C PRO A 159 9.05 -12.84 18.39
N PRO A 160 8.34 -13.17 17.29
CA PRO A 160 8.07 -12.20 16.22
C PRO A 160 7.42 -10.91 16.70
N GLU A 161 6.57 -10.97 17.72
CA GLU A 161 5.82 -9.83 18.27
C GLU A 161 6.75 -8.79 18.93
N GLU A 162 7.95 -9.21 19.33
CA GLU A 162 8.95 -8.27 19.82
C GLU A 162 9.55 -7.42 18.69
N ILE A 163 9.67 -7.97 17.48
CA ILE A 163 10.20 -7.26 16.31
C ILE A 163 9.07 -6.54 15.56
N TYR A 164 7.88 -7.15 15.51
CA TYR A 164 6.69 -6.66 14.84
C TYR A 164 5.53 -6.54 15.83
N PRO A 165 5.47 -5.45 16.63
CA PRO A 165 4.46 -5.26 17.67
C PRO A 165 3.10 -4.81 17.09
N PHE A 166 2.61 -5.53 16.08
CA PHE A 166 1.34 -5.28 15.39
C PHE A 166 0.79 -6.58 14.80
N SER A 167 -0.54 -6.64 14.63
CA SER A 167 -1.22 -7.78 14.02
C SER A 167 -1.46 -7.61 12.52
N THR A 168 -1.60 -8.74 11.84
CA THR A 168 -2.09 -8.80 10.46
C THR A 168 -3.60 -9.01 10.40
N PHE A 169 -4.19 -8.98 9.21
CA PHE A 169 -5.61 -9.30 9.00
C PHE A 169 -5.94 -10.80 9.12
N TYR A 170 -4.94 -11.66 9.30
CA TYR A 170 -5.09 -13.13 9.26
C TYR A 170 -5.00 -13.79 10.64
N GLU A 171 -4.77 -13.00 11.68
CA GLU A 171 -4.76 -13.39 13.10
C GLU A 171 -6.14 -13.13 13.73
#